data_AF-A0A7H8NR00-F1
#
_entry.id   AF-A0A7H8NR00-F1
#
_cell.length_a   1.000
_cell.length_b   1.000
_cell.length_c   1.000
_cell.angle_alpha   90.00
_cell.angle_beta   90.00
_cell.angle_gamma   90.00
#
_symmetry.space_group_name_H-M   'P 1'
#
loop_
_entity.id
_entity.type
_entity.pdbx_description
1 polymer ?
#
loop_
_entity_poly.entity_id
_entity_poly.type
_entity_poly.pdbx_seq_one_letter_code
_entity_poly.pdbx_strand_id
1 'polypeptide(L)'
;MNMPTLPTGFAALALIAATLIAPAAQAADTPSASAGDSCIALSEDQQIVRAGADRDVLLRSGDQHYRVVFTASCNSAVTSRRLAFETQGQSNQLCGGSRSQLKTDRASCTVERIEPLEATAFKRMARQRSR
;
A
#
# COMPACT_ATOMS: atom_id res chain seq x y z
N MET A 1 -75.08 -3.18 -3.35
CA MET A 1 -75.32 -4.58 -3.79
C MET A 1 -74.06 -5.02 -4.52
N ASN A 2 -73.25 -6.00 -4.13
CA ASN A 2 -73.31 -7.03 -3.11
C ASN A 2 -71.86 -7.37 -2.70
N MET A 3 -71.64 -7.57 -1.40
CA MET A 3 -70.50 -8.35 -0.90
C MET A 3 -70.83 -9.85 -1.04
N PRO A 4 -69.81 -10.69 -1.17
CA PRO A 4 -69.82 -11.96 -0.47
C PRO A 4 -68.64 -12.09 0.49
N THR A 5 -68.99 -12.61 1.65
CA THR A 5 -68.24 -12.85 2.88
C THR A 5 -67.51 -14.21 2.80
N LEU A 6 -66.22 -14.23 3.21
CA LEU A 6 -65.41 -15.23 3.93
C LEU A 6 -65.74 -16.75 3.84
N PRO A 7 -64.71 -17.64 3.80
CA PRO A 7 -64.12 -18.09 5.07
C PRO A 7 -62.60 -18.28 5.10
N THR A 8 -62.06 -17.99 6.28
CA THR A 8 -60.83 -18.51 6.88
C THR A 8 -60.68 -20.02 6.73
N GLY A 9 -59.51 -20.47 6.28
CA GLY A 9 -59.13 -21.88 6.22
C GLY A 9 -57.61 -22.05 6.24
N PHE A 10 -57.10 -22.39 7.42
CA PHE A 10 -55.77 -22.90 7.73
C PHE A 10 -55.15 -23.80 6.64
N ALA A 11 -53.89 -23.57 6.30
CA ALA A 11 -52.79 -24.51 6.60
C ALA A 11 -51.55 -24.19 5.75
N ALA A 12 -50.48 -23.85 6.49
CA ALA A 12 -49.07 -24.02 6.20
C ALA A 12 -48.65 -24.62 4.85
N LEU A 13 -47.85 -23.87 4.10
CA LEU A 13 -46.71 -24.47 3.40
C LEU A 13 -45.50 -23.53 3.49
N ALA A 14 -44.47 -24.07 4.13
CA ALA A 14 -43.18 -23.45 4.35
C ALA A 14 -42.44 -23.20 3.03
N LEU A 15 -41.94 -22.00 2.85
CA LEU A 15 -40.85 -21.69 1.93
C LEU A 15 -39.90 -20.73 2.64
N ILE A 16 -38.99 -21.32 3.41
CA ILE A 16 -37.80 -20.62 3.92
C ILE A 16 -36.88 -20.45 2.71
N ALA A 17 -37.03 -19.34 1.99
CA ALA A 17 -36.01 -18.90 1.04
C ALA A 17 -34.85 -18.32 1.84
N ALA A 18 -33.88 -19.15 2.17
CA ALA A 18 -32.58 -18.71 2.64
C ALA A 18 -31.88 -17.96 1.48
N THR A 19 -32.12 -16.65 1.38
CA THR A 19 -31.30 -15.78 0.55
C THR A 19 -29.92 -15.73 1.19
N LEU A 20 -29.00 -16.55 0.69
CA LEU A 20 -27.58 -16.38 0.94
C LEU A 20 -27.21 -14.98 0.42
N ILE A 21 -27.08 -14.04 1.34
CA ILE A 21 -26.36 -12.79 1.10
C ILE A 21 -24.90 -13.21 0.98
N ALA A 22 -24.47 -13.53 -0.24
CA ALA A 22 -23.06 -13.62 -0.55
C ALA A 22 -22.46 -12.23 -0.29
N PRO A 23 -21.48 -12.08 0.61
CA PRO A 23 -20.72 -10.86 0.64
C PRO A 23 -20.02 -10.79 -0.72
N ALA A 24 -20.38 -9.79 -1.53
CA ALA A 24 -19.54 -9.39 -2.63
C ALA A 24 -18.19 -9.04 -2.00
N ALA A 25 -17.25 -9.97 -2.12
CA ALA A 25 -15.85 -9.71 -1.87
C ALA A 25 -15.53 -8.53 -2.79
N GLN A 26 -15.39 -7.36 -2.17
CA GLN A 26 -14.76 -6.23 -2.81
C GLN A 26 -13.37 -6.75 -3.13
N ALA A 27 -13.18 -7.22 -4.36
CA ALA A 27 -11.89 -7.16 -4.99
C ALA A 27 -11.61 -5.66 -5.00
N ALA A 28 -10.97 -5.18 -3.92
CA ALA A 28 -10.13 -4.03 -4.03
C ALA A 28 -9.25 -4.37 -5.23
N ASP A 29 -9.38 -3.58 -6.30
CA ASP A 29 -8.32 -3.41 -7.27
C ASP A 29 -7.10 -2.98 -6.48
N THR A 30 -6.41 -3.94 -5.86
CA THR A 30 -5.00 -3.80 -5.52
C THR A 30 -4.37 -3.57 -6.87
N PRO A 31 -3.80 -2.40 -7.15
CA PRO A 31 -2.98 -2.28 -8.33
C PRO A 31 -1.90 -3.35 -8.15
N SER A 32 -1.99 -4.43 -8.92
CA SER A 32 -0.84 -5.26 -9.25
C SER A 32 0.06 -4.37 -10.10
N ALA A 33 0.65 -3.37 -9.45
CA ALA A 33 1.72 -2.58 -10.02
C ALA A 33 2.89 -3.55 -10.11
N SER A 34 3.12 -4.06 -11.32
CA SER A 34 4.31 -4.80 -11.69
C SER A 34 5.52 -4.05 -11.12
N ALA A 35 6.05 -4.59 -10.03
CA ALA A 35 7.07 -4.01 -9.19
C ALA A 35 8.45 -4.34 -9.78
N GLY A 36 8.92 -3.48 -10.67
CA GLY A 36 10.25 -3.61 -11.27
C GLY A 36 10.71 -2.31 -11.89
N ASP A 37 9.91 -1.77 -12.81
CA ASP A 37 10.29 -0.62 -13.64
C ASP A 37 9.24 0.50 -13.64
N SER A 38 8.27 0.43 -12.74
CA SER A 38 7.23 1.44 -12.59
C SER A 38 7.76 2.65 -11.81
N CYS A 39 7.41 3.85 -12.30
CA CYS A 39 7.63 5.10 -11.59
C CYS A 39 6.34 5.50 -10.88
N ILE A 40 6.44 5.97 -9.65
CA ILE A 40 5.33 6.51 -8.87
C ILE A 40 5.52 8.02 -8.68
N ALA A 41 4.41 8.76 -8.76
CA ALA A 41 4.40 10.15 -8.31
C ALA A 41 4.45 10.16 -6.77
N LEU A 42 5.30 11.02 -6.21
CA LEU A 42 5.40 11.22 -4.77
C LEU A 42 4.46 12.36 -4.36
N SER A 43 3.73 12.11 -3.29
CA SER A 43 2.90 13.09 -2.62
C SER A 43 3.76 14.01 -1.76
N GLU A 44 3.30 15.23 -1.51
CA GLU A 44 4.01 16.19 -0.65
C GLU A 44 4.13 15.70 0.80
N ASP A 45 3.18 14.89 1.27
CA ASP A 45 3.11 14.32 2.62
C ASP A 45 3.89 12.99 2.78
N GLN A 46 5.03 12.87 2.11
CA GLN A 46 5.83 11.66 2.18
C GLN A 46 6.52 11.47 3.56
N GLN A 47 6.61 10.22 3.99
CA GLN A 47 7.36 9.80 5.18
C GLN A 47 8.29 8.65 4.83
N ILE A 48 9.58 8.82 5.13
CA ILE A 48 10.58 7.75 5.02
C ILE A 48 10.86 7.19 6.42
N VAL A 49 10.62 5.89 6.59
CA VAL A 49 10.97 5.13 7.79
C VAL A 49 12.20 4.28 7.49
N ARG A 50 13.24 4.45 8.30
CA ARG A 50 14.50 3.72 8.14
C ARG A 50 14.28 2.28 8.56
N ALA A 51 14.43 1.40 7.59
CA ALA A 51 13.95 0.05 7.69
C ALA A 51 14.97 -0.91 8.33
N GLY A 52 15.72 -0.48 9.34
CA GLY A 52 16.64 -1.34 10.11
C GLY A 52 17.76 -2.04 9.32
N ALA A 53 17.88 -1.76 8.02
CA ALA A 53 18.91 -2.29 7.17
C ALA A 53 19.30 -1.20 6.18
N ASP A 54 20.59 -1.07 5.96
CA ASP A 54 21.19 -0.35 4.85
C ASP A 54 20.69 -0.84 3.47
N ARG A 55 19.88 -1.91 3.39
CA ARG A 55 19.36 -2.48 2.14
C ARG A 55 18.02 -1.93 1.68
N ASP A 56 17.21 -1.37 2.58
CA ASP A 56 15.89 -0.83 2.23
C ASP A 56 15.47 0.33 3.13
N VAL A 57 14.43 1.05 2.68
CA VAL A 57 13.64 1.97 3.51
C VAL A 57 12.16 1.73 3.25
N LEU A 58 11.30 2.04 4.23
CA LEU A 58 9.88 2.12 3.98
C LEU A 58 9.50 3.54 3.60
N LEU A 59 8.59 3.67 2.65
CA LEU A 59 8.06 4.94 2.20
C LEU A 59 6.54 4.92 2.35
N ARG A 60 5.98 5.96 2.96
CA ARG A 60 4.56 6.31 2.82
C ARG A 60 4.47 7.55 1.94
N SER A 61 3.57 7.54 0.97
CA SER A 61 3.26 8.67 0.09
C SER A 61 1.75 8.78 -0.02
N GLY A 62 1.14 9.76 0.67
CA GLY A 62 -0.31 9.77 0.88
C GLY A 62 -0.76 8.49 1.61
N ASP A 63 -1.77 7.83 1.04
CA ASP A 63 -2.30 6.56 1.53
C ASP A 63 -1.53 5.33 1.03
N GLN A 64 -0.59 5.51 0.10
CA GLN A 64 0.18 4.42 -0.48
C GLN A 64 1.43 4.16 0.34
N HIS A 65 1.79 2.88 0.47
CA HIS A 65 2.93 2.42 1.25
C HIS A 65 3.82 1.53 0.40
N TYR A 66 5.12 1.66 0.59
CA TYR A 66 6.11 0.98 -0.23
C TYR A 66 7.32 0.53 0.60
N ARG A 67 7.96 -0.53 0.14
CA ARG A 67 9.35 -0.87 0.46
C ARG A 67 10.23 -0.45 -0.72
N VAL A 68 11.22 0.39 -0.45
CA VAL A 68 12.18 0.85 -1.46
C VAL A 68 13.49 0.12 -1.21
N VAL A 69 13.87 -0.75 -2.13
CA VAL A 69 15.06 -1.60 -2.03
C VAL A 69 16.20 -0.96 -2.80
N PHE A 70 17.40 -0.95 -2.21
CA PHE A 70 18.60 -0.39 -2.82
C PHE A 70 19.42 -1.47 -3.53
N THR A 71 20.14 -1.07 -4.58
CA THR A 71 21.05 -1.97 -5.32
C THR A 71 22.20 -2.50 -4.45
N ALA A 72 22.61 -1.72 -3.43
CA ALA A 72 23.68 -2.07 -2.51
C ALA A 72 23.40 -1.50 -1.11
N SER A 73 24.20 -1.93 -0.11
CA SER A 73 24.22 -1.33 1.22
C SER A 73 24.33 0.20 1.16
N CYS A 74 23.34 0.87 1.72
CA CYS A 74 23.24 2.29 1.94
C CYS A 74 23.40 2.63 3.43
N ASN A 75 24.62 2.49 3.96
CA ASN A 75 24.90 2.79 5.37
C ASN A 75 24.59 4.26 5.75
N SER A 76 24.68 5.18 4.80
CA SER A 76 24.32 6.58 5.02
C SER A 76 22.83 6.78 5.31
N ALA A 77 21.92 5.96 4.76
CA ALA A 77 20.48 6.09 5.03
C ALA A 77 20.12 5.80 6.48
N VAL A 78 20.90 4.96 7.17
CA VAL A 78 20.70 4.63 8.58
C VAL A 78 20.98 5.85 9.45
N THR A 79 22.07 6.58 9.17
CA THR A 79 22.62 7.62 10.07
C THR A 79 22.30 9.06 9.65
N SER A 80 21.91 9.30 8.41
CA SER A 80 21.68 10.66 7.89
C SER A 80 20.51 11.34 8.59
N ARG A 81 20.50 12.67 8.68
CA ARG A 81 19.37 13.44 9.21
C ARG A 81 18.35 13.80 8.13
N ARG A 82 18.81 13.94 6.88
CA ARG A 82 17.97 14.23 5.72
C ARG A 82 17.94 13.06 4.76
N LEU A 83 16.73 12.64 4.41
CA LEU A 83 16.48 11.61 3.42
C LEU A 83 15.49 12.18 2.41
N ALA A 84 15.85 12.14 1.13
CA ALA A 84 14.97 12.58 0.05
C ALA A 84 15.20 11.72 -1.18
N PHE A 85 14.14 11.32 -1.86
CA PHE A 85 14.27 10.67 -3.15
C PHE A 85 14.47 11.70 -4.26
N GLU A 86 15.31 11.36 -5.22
CA GLU A 86 15.56 12.17 -6.41
C GLU A 86 15.58 11.27 -7.66
N THR A 87 14.92 11.74 -8.70
CA THR A 87 14.88 11.14 -10.03
C THR A 87 15.25 12.21 -11.03
N GLN A 88 16.41 12.09 -11.69
CA GLN A 88 16.88 13.08 -12.67
C GLN A 88 16.85 14.54 -12.15
N GLY A 89 17.22 14.77 -10.88
CA GLY A 89 17.20 16.09 -10.25
C GLY A 89 15.84 16.56 -9.75
N GLN A 90 14.78 15.75 -9.86
CA GLN A 90 13.43 16.07 -9.38
C GLN A 90 13.04 15.19 -8.18
N SER A 91 12.32 15.75 -7.20
CA SER A 91 11.94 15.06 -5.96
C SER A 91 10.47 14.58 -5.90
N ASN A 92 9.70 14.80 -6.96
CA ASN A 92 8.28 14.47 -7.03
C ASN A 92 7.99 13.08 -7.64
N GLN A 93 9.03 12.32 -7.95
CA GLN A 93 8.90 11.01 -8.57
C GLN A 93 9.93 10.03 -8.00
N LEU A 94 9.51 8.77 -7.87
CA LEU A 94 10.36 7.65 -7.49
C LEU A 94 10.20 6.53 -8.51
N CYS A 95 11.31 6.05 -9.07
CA CYS A 95 11.38 5.04 -10.11
C CYS A 95 12.28 3.88 -9.67
N GLY A 96 11.83 2.65 -9.95
CA GLY A 96 12.69 1.46 -9.89
C GLY A 96 13.68 1.39 -11.05
N GLY A 97 14.53 0.37 -11.06
CA GLY A 97 15.48 0.10 -12.13
C GLY A 97 16.67 1.06 -12.15
N SER A 98 17.19 1.45 -10.99
CA SER A 98 18.38 2.32 -10.84
C SER A 98 18.23 3.75 -11.38
N ARG A 99 17.00 4.20 -11.64
CA ARG A 99 16.70 5.55 -12.16
C ARG A 99 16.58 6.60 -11.06
N SER A 100 16.30 6.18 -9.83
CA SER A 100 16.18 7.06 -8.68
C SER A 100 17.26 6.79 -7.65
N GLN A 101 17.52 7.81 -6.83
CA GLN A 101 18.47 7.75 -5.75
C GLN A 101 17.84 8.28 -4.47
N LEU A 102 18.17 7.64 -3.35
CA LEU A 102 17.98 8.23 -2.04
C LEU A 102 19.17 9.15 -1.74
N LYS A 103 18.92 10.45 -1.69
CA LYS A 103 19.87 11.45 -1.22
C LYS A 103 19.94 11.41 0.30
N THR A 104 21.17 11.42 0.80
CA THR A 104 21.49 11.53 2.23
C THR A 104 22.48 12.69 2.40
N ASP A 105 22.72 13.12 3.64
CA ASP A 105 23.68 14.21 3.92
C ASP A 105 25.14 13.85 3.52
N ARG A 106 25.46 12.57 3.33
CA ARG A 106 26.85 12.10 3.09
C ARG A 106 27.05 11.28 1.81
N ALA A 107 25.97 10.81 1.19
CA ALA A 107 26.02 9.90 0.05
C ALA A 107 24.70 9.89 -0.73
N SER A 108 24.71 9.24 -1.88
CA SER A 108 23.50 8.87 -2.61
C SER A 108 23.43 7.35 -2.76
N CYS A 109 22.23 6.79 -2.67
CA CYS A 109 22.02 5.35 -2.76
C CYS A 109 21.03 5.01 -3.86
N THR A 110 21.44 4.16 -4.79
CA THR A 110 20.63 3.79 -5.95
C THR A 110 19.45 2.90 -5.56
N VAL A 111 18.27 3.27 -6.05
CA VAL A 111 17.03 2.50 -5.87
C VAL A 111 16.96 1.41 -6.94
N GLU A 112 16.91 0.15 -6.51
CA GLU A 112 16.73 -0.99 -7.42
C GLU A 112 15.26 -1.23 -7.72
N ARG A 113 14.42 -1.27 -6.68
CA ARG A 113 13.03 -1.72 -6.80
C ARG A 113 12.13 -0.98 -5.82
N ILE A 114 10.89 -0.77 -6.26
CA ILE A 114 9.82 -0.25 -5.42
C ILE A 114 8.77 -1.35 -5.32
N GLU A 115 8.49 -1.79 -4.11
CA GLU A 115 7.49 -2.81 -3.83
C GLU A 115 6.32 -2.18 -3.09
N PRO A 116 5.09 -2.27 -3.62
CA PRO A 116 3.89 -1.90 -2.87
C PRO A 116 3.78 -2.70 -1.57
N LEU A 117 3.29 -2.06 -0.52
CA LEU A 117 3.03 -2.68 0.76
C LEU A 117 1.62 -2.35 1.23
N GLU A 118 0.98 -3.35 1.85
CA GLU A 118 -0.23 -3.14 2.62
C GLU A 118 0.05 -2.24 3.85
N ALA A 119 -0.90 -1.36 4.18
CA ALA A 119 -0.75 -0.42 5.28
C ALA A 119 -0.49 -1.12 6.64
N THR A 120 -1.07 -2.31 6.85
CA THR A 120 -0.85 -3.11 8.07
C THR A 120 0.57 -3.67 8.13
N ALA A 121 1.11 -4.13 6.99
CA ALA A 121 2.48 -4.61 6.87
C ALA A 121 3.48 -3.46 7.10
N PHE A 122 3.26 -2.30 6.50
CA PHE A 122 4.06 -1.09 6.73
C PHE A 122 4.12 -0.73 8.22
N LYS A 123 2.95 -0.63 8.88
CA LYS A 123 2.88 -0.27 10.31
C LYS A 123 3.61 -1.29 11.18
N ARG A 124 3.46 -2.59 10.90
CA ARG A 124 4.16 -3.66 11.63
C ARG A 124 5.68 -3.51 11.48
N MET A 125 6.17 -3.37 10.25
CA MET A 125 7.61 -3.24 9.98
C MET A 125 8.18 -1.95 10.57
N ALA A 126 7.48 -0.82 10.44
CA ALA A 126 7.90 0.45 11.02
C ALA A 126 8.04 0.37 12.56
N ARG A 127 7.07 -0.26 13.24
CA ARG A 127 7.09 -0.44 14.71
C ARG A 127 8.18 -1.38 15.19
N GLN A 128 8.48 -2.45 14.44
CA GLN A 128 9.56 -3.38 14.78
C GLN A 128 10.92 -2.70 14.83
N ARG A 129 11.08 -1.58 14.13
CA ARG A 129 12.36 -0.90 13.91
C ARG A 129 12.52 0.40 14.71
N SER A 130 11.45 0.86 15.34
CA SER A 130 11.49 1.95 16.31
C SER A 130 11.80 1.49 17.73
N ARG A 131 11.91 0.17 17.95
CA ARG A 131 12.27 -0.47 19.21
C ARG A 131 13.77 -0.71 19.25
#